data_AF-A0A1S8FEA8-F1
#
_entry.id   AF-A0A1S8FEA8-F1
#
_cell.length_a   1.000
_cell.length_b   1.000
_cell.length_c   1.000
_cell.angle_alpha   90.00
_cell.angle_beta   90.00
_cell.angle_gamma   90.00
#
_symmetry.space_group_name_H-M   'P 1'
#
loop_
_entity.id
_entity.type
_entity.pdbx_description
1 polymer ?
#
loop_
_entity_poly.entity_id
_entity_poly.type
_entity_poly.pdbx_seq_one_letter_code
_entity_poly.pdbx_strand_id
1 'polypeptide(L)'
;MSSLTNKLRLFAILLLMALGACSSGPKAPDWQMEAKSSMDRALGAYLEGNTRVEAMEFGRVRSELSSTGRADLMARAELLRCAGRVASLVLEPCAGFELLRQDAPAAERAYADYLEGRLQPQDLALLPASQRAAAAAGADVAAVKGIADPLSQLVAAAVIFRSGRASPALLQQAVDTASSQGWRRPLLAWLGVQLQVAEKGGDADAVARLRRRIALTQNTITGTKP
;
A
#
# COMPACT_ATOMS: atom_id res chain seq x y z
N MET A 1 -4.09 -8.86 -64.88
CA MET A 1 -4.03 -7.90 -63.74
C MET A 1 -5.26 -7.95 -62.81
N SER A 2 -6.37 -8.62 -63.15
CA SER A 2 -7.57 -8.75 -62.28
C SER A 2 -7.50 -9.87 -61.23
N SER A 3 -6.66 -10.89 -61.41
CA SER A 3 -6.57 -12.05 -60.50
C SER A 3 -5.74 -11.76 -59.22
N LEU A 4 -4.75 -10.86 -59.29
CA LEU A 4 -3.90 -10.51 -58.14
C LEU A 4 -4.62 -9.65 -57.10
N THR A 5 -5.46 -8.71 -57.54
CA THR A 5 -6.25 -7.83 -56.66
C THR A 5 -7.32 -8.58 -55.89
N ASN A 6 -7.86 -9.67 -56.45
CA ASN A 6 -8.86 -10.49 -55.77
C ASN A 6 -8.23 -11.36 -54.67
N LYS A 7 -7.03 -11.91 -54.91
CA LYS A 7 -6.27 -12.67 -53.90
C LYS A 7 -5.82 -11.78 -52.72
N LEU A 8 -5.43 -10.54 -53.00
CA LEU A 8 -5.01 -9.58 -51.96
C LEU A 8 -6.18 -9.11 -51.07
N ARG A 9 -7.39 -8.97 -51.63
CA ARG A 9 -8.62 -8.67 -50.87
C ARG A 9 -9.05 -9.83 -49.97
N LEU A 10 -8.97 -11.07 -50.47
CA LEU A 10 -9.28 -12.26 -49.66
C LEU A 10 -8.31 -12.44 -48.50
N PHE A 11 -7.02 -12.15 -48.69
CA PHE A 11 -6.02 -12.24 -47.62
C PHE A 11 -6.19 -11.15 -46.56
N ALA A 12 -6.59 -9.94 -46.96
CA ALA A 12 -6.88 -8.84 -46.02
C ALA A 12 -8.12 -9.14 -45.16
N ILE A 13 -9.17 -9.76 -45.72
CA ILE A 13 -10.38 -10.13 -44.97
C ILE A 13 -10.09 -11.27 -43.98
N LEU A 14 -9.26 -12.25 -44.36
CA LEU A 14 -8.87 -13.34 -43.45
C LEU A 14 -7.98 -12.84 -42.29
N LEU A 15 -7.10 -11.87 -42.55
CA LEU A 15 -6.24 -11.28 -41.53
C LEU A 15 -7.05 -10.44 -40.52
N LEU A 16 -8.08 -9.71 -40.97
CA LEU A 16 -8.98 -8.91 -40.11
C LEU A 16 -9.87 -9.76 -39.19
N MET A 17 -10.20 -11.02 -39.54
CA MET A 17 -10.94 -11.93 -38.64
C MET A 17 -10.05 -12.60 -37.58
N ALA A 18 -8.73 -12.61 -37.76
CA ALA A 18 -7.81 -13.25 -36.81
C ALA A 18 -7.46 -12.37 -35.59
N LEU A 19 -7.75 -11.06 -35.61
CA LEU A 19 -7.48 -10.16 -34.48
C LEU A 19 -8.58 -10.13 -33.39
N GLY A 20 -9.71 -10.83 -33.58
CA GLY A 20 -10.82 -10.85 -32.63
C GLY A 20 -10.72 -11.90 -31.51
N ALA A 21 -9.71 -12.79 -31.53
CA ALA A 21 -9.76 -14.03 -30.75
C ALA A 21 -8.88 -14.08 -29.48
N CYS A 22 -8.27 -12.97 -29.04
CA CYS A 22 -7.42 -12.96 -27.84
C CYS A 22 -8.09 -12.48 -26.54
N SER A 23 -9.40 -12.19 -26.49
CA SER A 23 -10.03 -11.69 -25.25
C SER A 23 -11.07 -12.62 -24.60
N SER A 24 -11.38 -13.78 -25.17
CA SER A 24 -12.40 -14.69 -24.63
C SER A 24 -11.84 -15.76 -23.69
N GLY A 25 -11.05 -15.34 -22.70
CA GLY A 25 -10.70 -16.22 -21.57
C GLY A 25 -11.93 -16.49 -20.68
N PRO A 26 -12.00 -17.64 -19.99
CA PRO A 26 -13.09 -17.89 -19.05
C PRO A 26 -13.15 -16.80 -17.97
N LYS A 27 -14.36 -16.35 -17.62
CA LYS A 27 -14.59 -15.35 -16.57
C LYS A 27 -13.89 -15.79 -15.28
N ALA A 28 -13.15 -14.87 -14.66
CA ALA A 28 -12.55 -15.13 -13.35
C ALA A 28 -13.62 -15.55 -12.33
N PRO A 29 -13.33 -16.53 -11.45
CA PRO A 29 -14.26 -16.94 -10.40
C PRO A 29 -14.68 -15.76 -9.50
N ASP A 30 -15.94 -15.74 -9.07
CA ASP A 30 -16.50 -14.60 -8.32
C ASP A 30 -15.74 -14.30 -7.01
N TRP A 31 -15.23 -15.33 -6.32
CA TRP A 31 -14.43 -15.17 -5.08
C TRP A 31 -13.22 -14.24 -5.27
N GLN A 32 -12.61 -14.20 -6.47
CA GLN A 32 -11.45 -13.35 -6.74
C GLN A 32 -11.82 -11.87 -6.71
N MET A 33 -12.96 -11.54 -7.32
CA MET A 33 -13.48 -10.18 -7.38
C MET A 33 -13.99 -9.72 -6.02
N GLU A 34 -14.69 -10.60 -5.30
CA GLU A 34 -15.19 -10.31 -3.95
C GLU A 34 -14.07 -10.13 -2.93
N ALA A 35 -13.06 -11.01 -2.95
CA ALA A 35 -11.88 -10.86 -2.10
C ALA A 35 -11.13 -9.56 -2.40
N LYS A 36 -10.90 -9.22 -3.68
CA LYS A 36 -10.23 -7.98 -4.06
C LYS A 36 -11.00 -6.75 -3.61
N SER A 37 -12.30 -6.67 -3.94
CA SER A 37 -13.11 -5.49 -3.61
C SER A 37 -13.23 -5.29 -2.10
N SER A 38 -13.37 -6.38 -1.33
CA SER A 38 -13.39 -6.36 0.13
C SER A 38 -12.03 -5.93 0.70
N MET A 39 -10.92 -6.36 0.08
CA MET A 39 -9.59 -5.94 0.50
C MET A 39 -9.35 -4.44 0.28
N ASP A 40 -9.76 -3.92 -0.89
CA ASP A 40 -9.66 -2.49 -1.21
C ASP A 40 -10.49 -1.65 -0.22
N ARG A 41 -11.72 -2.09 0.11
CA ARG A 41 -12.57 -1.44 1.13
C ARG A 41 -11.98 -1.52 2.53
N ALA A 42 -11.42 -2.67 2.91
CA ALA A 42 -10.81 -2.85 4.22
C ALA A 42 -9.61 -1.91 4.42
N LEU A 43 -8.75 -1.82 3.40
CA LEU A 43 -7.58 -0.97 3.39
C LEU A 43 -7.94 0.52 3.41
N GLY A 44 -8.88 0.96 2.55
CA GLY A 44 -9.38 2.34 2.56
C GLY A 44 -9.98 2.72 3.91
N ALA A 45 -10.86 1.88 4.44
CA ALA A 45 -11.46 2.08 5.76
C ALA A 45 -10.41 2.19 6.87
N TYR A 46 -9.35 1.36 6.84
CA TYR A 46 -8.27 1.45 7.82
C TYR A 46 -7.58 2.82 7.79
N LEU A 47 -7.17 3.27 6.60
CA LEU A 47 -6.42 4.50 6.38
C LEU A 47 -7.24 5.75 6.72
N GLU A 48 -8.56 5.70 6.52
CA GLU A 48 -9.51 6.74 6.95
C GLU A 48 -9.79 6.71 8.47
N GLY A 49 -9.42 5.63 9.16
CA GLY A 49 -9.62 5.43 10.59
C GLY A 49 -10.93 4.75 10.97
N ASN A 50 -11.61 4.10 10.03
CA ASN A 50 -12.85 3.35 10.22
C ASN A 50 -12.58 1.88 10.57
N THR A 51 -12.00 1.61 11.76
CA THR A 51 -11.55 0.26 12.18
C THR A 51 -12.66 -0.80 12.15
N ARG A 52 -13.91 -0.43 12.47
CA ARG A 52 -15.04 -1.38 12.42
C ARG A 52 -15.34 -1.85 11.00
N VAL A 53 -15.26 -0.95 10.02
CA VAL A 53 -15.47 -1.28 8.61
C VAL A 53 -14.31 -2.11 8.09
N GLU A 54 -13.07 -1.73 8.46
CA GLU A 54 -11.88 -2.54 8.16
C GLU A 54 -12.03 -3.99 8.63
N ALA A 55 -12.41 -4.21 9.88
CA ALA A 55 -12.51 -5.54 10.45
C ALA A 55 -13.59 -6.38 9.76
N MET A 56 -14.73 -5.77 9.42
CA MET A 56 -15.82 -6.43 8.70
C MET A 56 -15.40 -6.82 7.28
N GLU A 57 -14.84 -5.89 6.51
CA GLU A 57 -14.43 -6.15 5.13
C GLU A 57 -13.26 -7.13 5.07
N PHE A 58 -12.29 -7.03 5.99
CA PHE A 58 -11.20 -8.00 6.05
C PHE A 58 -11.68 -9.39 6.50
N GLY A 59 -12.73 -9.46 7.32
CA GLY A 59 -13.43 -10.72 7.62
C GLY A 59 -13.97 -11.39 6.36
N ARG A 60 -14.52 -10.62 5.41
CA ARG A 60 -14.96 -11.14 4.10
C ARG A 60 -13.80 -11.61 3.25
N VAL A 61 -12.69 -10.84 3.20
CA VAL A 61 -11.46 -11.26 2.51
C VAL A 61 -11.02 -12.64 3.01
N ARG A 62 -10.96 -12.83 4.33
CA ARG A 62 -10.57 -14.11 4.94
C ARG A 62 -11.56 -15.24 4.59
N SER A 63 -12.86 -14.97 4.63
CA SER A 63 -13.89 -15.94 4.25
C SER A 63 -13.69 -16.44 2.82
N GLU A 64 -13.63 -15.50 1.86
CA GLU A 64 -13.45 -15.82 0.43
C GLU A 64 -12.15 -16.59 0.18
N LEU A 65 -11.02 -16.12 0.71
CA LEU A 65 -9.73 -16.76 0.48
C LEU A 65 -9.60 -18.11 1.19
N SER A 66 -10.20 -18.28 2.36
CA SER A 66 -10.15 -19.56 3.10
C SER A 66 -10.83 -20.70 2.33
N SER A 67 -11.86 -20.40 1.54
CA SER A 67 -12.55 -21.38 0.70
C SER A 67 -11.65 -22.04 -0.34
N THR A 68 -10.49 -21.43 -0.64
CA THR A 68 -9.53 -21.90 -1.65
C THR A 68 -8.41 -22.77 -1.06
N GLY A 69 -8.19 -22.74 0.26
CA GLY A 69 -7.04 -23.40 0.90
C GLY A 69 -5.66 -22.84 0.50
N ARG A 70 -5.61 -21.71 -0.22
CA ARG A 70 -4.39 -21.11 -0.77
C ARG A 70 -3.66 -20.25 0.28
N ALA A 71 -2.63 -20.80 0.93
CA ALA A 71 -1.81 -20.07 1.88
C ALA A 71 -1.13 -18.84 1.26
N ASP A 72 -0.71 -18.92 -0.01
CA ASP A 72 -0.10 -17.81 -0.75
C ASP A 72 -1.04 -16.59 -0.87
N LEU A 73 -2.32 -16.81 -1.12
CA LEU A 73 -3.30 -15.72 -1.24
C LEU A 73 -3.62 -15.09 0.11
N MET A 74 -3.83 -15.92 1.13
CA MET A 74 -4.10 -15.43 2.48
C MET A 74 -2.90 -14.62 3.02
N ALA A 75 -1.68 -15.11 2.77
CA ALA A 75 -0.45 -14.41 3.15
C ALA A 75 -0.36 -13.02 2.50
N ARG A 76 -0.65 -12.90 1.20
CA ARG A 76 -0.68 -11.61 0.49
C ARG A 76 -1.71 -10.64 1.08
N ALA A 77 -2.91 -11.12 1.45
CA ALA A 77 -3.94 -10.30 2.06
C ALA A 77 -3.52 -9.78 3.44
N GLU A 78 -2.98 -10.65 4.29
CA GLU A 78 -2.47 -10.26 5.62
C GLU A 78 -1.27 -9.29 5.51
N LEU A 79 -0.39 -9.48 4.52
CA LEU A 79 0.71 -8.55 4.27
C LEU A 79 0.25 -7.18 3.78
N LEU A 80 -0.77 -7.12 2.91
CA LEU A 80 -1.33 -5.84 2.49
C LEU A 80 -2.01 -5.11 3.67
N ARG A 81 -2.71 -5.86 4.54
CA ARG A 81 -3.26 -5.34 5.78
C ARG A 81 -2.16 -4.83 6.72
N CYS A 82 -1.05 -5.56 6.84
CA CYS A 82 0.11 -5.14 7.62
C CYS A 82 0.78 -3.87 7.03
N ALA A 83 0.91 -3.80 5.71
CA ALA A 83 1.46 -2.63 5.03
C ALA A 83 0.63 -1.35 5.30
N GLY A 84 -0.70 -1.45 5.35
CA GLY A 84 -1.57 -0.34 5.77
C GLY A 84 -1.29 0.14 7.19
N ARG A 85 -1.04 -0.79 8.13
CA ARG A 85 -0.62 -0.50 9.51
C ARG A 85 0.73 0.20 9.56
N VAL A 86 1.72 -0.34 8.84
CA VAL A 86 3.07 0.21 8.74
C VAL A 86 3.04 1.62 8.15
N ALA A 87 2.27 1.87 7.11
CA ALA A 87 2.06 3.21 6.53
C ALA A 87 1.50 4.23 7.56
N SER A 88 0.80 3.72 8.58
CA SER A 88 0.27 4.49 9.73
C SER A 88 1.16 4.42 10.97
N LEU A 89 2.42 4.02 10.82
CA LEU A 89 3.42 3.88 11.88
C LEU A 89 3.04 2.92 13.03
N VAL A 90 2.16 1.95 12.76
CA VAL A 90 1.95 0.81 13.64
C VAL A 90 3.00 -0.24 13.29
N LEU A 91 4.10 -0.27 14.06
CA LEU A 91 5.33 -1.03 13.76
C LEU A 91 5.41 -2.36 14.53
N GLU A 92 4.27 -2.99 14.78
CA GLU A 92 4.17 -4.31 15.41
C GLU A 92 4.50 -5.43 14.39
N PRO A 93 4.82 -6.66 14.85
CA PRO A 93 4.94 -7.81 13.96
C PRO A 93 3.66 -8.03 13.13
N CYS A 94 3.80 -8.53 11.90
CA CYS A 94 2.66 -8.85 11.04
C CYS A 94 1.95 -10.14 11.50
N ALA A 95 1.34 -10.15 12.69
CA ALA A 95 0.88 -11.36 13.37
C ALA A 95 -0.02 -12.29 12.51
N GLY A 96 -0.91 -11.72 11.69
CA GLY A 96 -1.74 -12.50 10.77
C GLY A 96 -0.94 -13.25 9.69
N PHE A 97 0.13 -12.62 9.17
CA PHE A 97 1.06 -13.26 8.25
C PHE A 97 1.97 -14.28 8.94
N GLU A 98 2.41 -14.01 10.18
CA GLU A 98 3.30 -14.91 10.93
C GLU A 98 2.71 -16.31 11.09
N LEU A 99 1.39 -16.43 11.25
CA LEU A 99 0.68 -17.72 11.29
C LEU A 99 0.77 -18.53 9.99
N LEU A 100 1.06 -17.87 8.86
CA LEU A 100 1.11 -18.44 7.50
C LEU A 100 2.54 -18.56 6.98
N ARG A 101 3.52 -18.05 7.72
CA ARG A 101 4.88 -17.78 7.24
C ARG A 101 5.60 -19.02 6.72
N GLN A 102 5.39 -20.17 7.35
CA GLN A 102 6.01 -21.44 6.96
C GLN A 102 5.58 -21.88 5.55
N ASP A 103 4.34 -21.58 5.16
CA ASP A 103 3.72 -22.00 3.90
C ASP A 103 3.70 -20.87 2.85
N ALA A 104 4.14 -19.66 3.23
CA ALA A 104 4.19 -18.51 2.35
C ALA A 104 5.33 -18.65 1.31
N PRO A 105 5.21 -18.09 0.09
CA PRO A 105 6.33 -18.06 -0.84
C PRO A 105 7.45 -17.10 -0.38
N ALA A 106 8.63 -17.23 -1.00
CA ALA A 106 9.81 -16.46 -0.59
C ALA A 106 9.62 -14.94 -0.71
N ALA A 107 8.91 -14.47 -1.73
CA ALA A 107 8.63 -13.04 -1.92
C ALA A 107 7.79 -12.45 -0.78
N GLU A 108 6.79 -13.19 -0.30
CA GLU A 108 5.95 -12.75 0.83
C GLU A 108 6.75 -12.70 2.13
N ARG A 109 7.61 -13.69 2.39
CA ARG A 109 8.52 -13.66 3.56
C ARG A 109 9.48 -12.47 3.50
N ALA A 110 10.11 -12.23 2.35
CA ALA A 110 10.99 -11.10 2.14
C ALA A 110 10.25 -9.76 2.34
N TYR A 111 9.01 -9.67 1.86
CA TYR A 111 8.20 -8.47 2.05
C TYR A 111 7.81 -8.26 3.52
N ALA A 112 7.47 -9.32 4.26
CA ALA A 112 7.25 -9.25 5.70
C ALA A 112 8.49 -8.74 6.45
N ASP A 113 9.66 -9.31 6.15
CA ASP A 113 10.93 -8.86 6.75
C ASP A 113 11.25 -7.41 6.39
N TYR A 114 10.91 -6.97 5.17
CA TYR A 114 11.01 -5.56 4.77
C TYR A 114 10.10 -4.64 5.56
N LEU A 115 8.82 -4.99 5.73
CA LEU A 115 7.87 -4.22 6.57
C LEU A 115 8.36 -4.11 8.02
N GLU A 116 9.12 -5.11 8.47
CA GLU A 116 9.73 -5.11 9.80
C GLU A 116 11.11 -4.46 9.90
N GLY A 117 11.66 -3.97 8.79
CA GLY A 117 13.01 -3.39 8.75
C GLY A 117 14.13 -4.43 8.97
N ARG A 118 13.84 -5.71 8.71
CA ARG A 118 14.74 -6.87 8.88
C ARG A 118 15.18 -7.50 7.55
N LEU A 119 14.86 -6.86 6.42
CA LEU A 119 15.20 -7.36 5.08
C LEU A 119 16.69 -7.64 4.95
N GLN A 120 17.02 -8.84 4.47
CA GLN A 120 18.39 -9.21 4.16
C GLN A 120 18.79 -8.72 2.75
N PRO A 121 20.07 -8.34 2.54
CA PRO A 121 20.52 -7.84 1.23
C PRO A 121 20.23 -8.79 0.05
N GLN A 122 20.33 -10.12 0.26
CA GLN A 122 20.05 -11.10 -0.78
C GLN A 122 18.58 -11.16 -1.22
N ASP A 123 17.66 -10.71 -0.36
CA ASP A 123 16.21 -10.77 -0.60
C ASP A 123 15.68 -9.49 -1.26
N LEU A 124 16.53 -8.49 -1.48
CA LEU A 124 16.15 -7.21 -2.09
C LEU A 124 15.46 -7.40 -3.46
N ALA A 125 15.94 -8.35 -4.26
CA ALA A 125 15.35 -8.65 -5.57
C ALA A 125 13.92 -9.19 -5.48
N LEU A 126 13.55 -9.82 -4.35
CA LEU A 126 12.24 -10.43 -4.14
C LEU A 126 11.13 -9.40 -3.82
N LEU A 127 11.51 -8.17 -3.47
CA LEU A 127 10.53 -7.12 -3.15
C LEU A 127 9.67 -6.71 -4.36
N PRO A 128 8.44 -6.20 -4.12
CA PRO A 128 7.70 -5.47 -5.14
C PRO A 128 8.54 -4.34 -5.74
N ALA A 129 8.40 -4.09 -7.04
CA ALA A 129 9.25 -3.15 -7.77
C ALA A 129 9.27 -1.74 -7.14
N SER A 130 8.12 -1.25 -6.68
CA SER A 130 7.99 0.04 -5.98
C SER A 130 8.86 0.11 -4.72
N GLN A 131 8.85 -0.95 -3.92
CA GLN A 131 9.57 -1.03 -2.65
C GLN A 131 11.06 -1.33 -2.84
N ARG A 132 11.40 -2.12 -3.86
CA ARG A 132 12.78 -2.43 -4.22
C ARG A 132 13.59 -1.18 -4.50
N ALA A 133 13.04 -0.24 -5.28
CA ALA A 133 13.72 1.01 -5.63
C ALA A 133 14.02 1.86 -4.38
N ALA A 134 13.03 2.04 -3.50
CA ALA A 134 13.24 2.80 -2.26
C ALA A 134 14.18 2.09 -1.26
N ALA A 135 14.11 0.76 -1.17
CA ALA A 135 15.02 -0.02 -0.34
C ALA A 135 16.48 0.09 -0.83
N ALA A 136 16.70 0.06 -2.15
CA ALA A 136 18.02 0.17 -2.77
C ALA A 136 18.61 1.58 -2.68
N ALA A 137 17.79 2.62 -2.80
CA ALA A 137 18.24 4.01 -2.81
C ALA A 137 18.66 4.56 -1.44
N GLY A 138 18.44 3.80 -0.36
CA GLY A 138 18.96 4.13 0.97
C GLY A 138 18.44 5.47 1.53
N ALA A 139 17.26 5.48 2.14
CA ALA A 139 16.67 6.66 2.81
C ALA A 139 16.52 7.94 1.94
N ASP A 140 16.80 7.87 0.64
CA ASP A 140 16.61 8.97 -0.31
C ASP A 140 15.12 9.27 -0.51
N VAL A 141 14.74 10.50 -0.20
CA VAL A 141 13.37 11.01 -0.32
C VAL A 141 12.94 11.09 -1.79
N ALA A 142 13.85 11.34 -2.72
CA ALA A 142 13.52 11.40 -4.14
C ALA A 142 13.07 10.02 -4.67
N ALA A 143 13.76 8.95 -4.25
CA ALA A 143 13.36 7.59 -4.57
C ALA A 143 11.97 7.23 -4.02
N VAL A 144 11.66 7.66 -2.79
CA VAL A 144 10.31 7.48 -2.22
C VAL A 144 9.26 8.26 -3.01
N LYS A 145 9.52 9.54 -3.32
CA LYS A 145 8.61 10.38 -4.13
C LYS A 145 8.35 9.82 -5.53
N GLY A 146 9.33 9.12 -6.11
CA GLY A 146 9.21 8.49 -7.43
C GLY A 146 8.26 7.29 -7.49
N ILE A 147 7.84 6.74 -6.34
CA ILE A 147 6.87 5.65 -6.30
C ILE A 147 5.48 6.19 -6.68
N ALA A 148 4.83 5.59 -7.67
CA ALA A 148 3.53 6.04 -8.16
C ALA A 148 2.37 5.81 -7.18
N ASP A 149 2.37 4.68 -6.48
CA ASP A 149 1.31 4.32 -5.52
C ASP A 149 1.53 5.05 -4.16
N PRO A 150 0.58 5.90 -3.71
CA PRO A 150 0.72 6.66 -2.47
C PRO A 150 0.85 5.78 -1.22
N LEU A 151 0.20 4.62 -1.18
CA LEU A 151 0.36 3.70 -0.06
C LEU A 151 1.79 3.17 -0.01
N SER A 152 2.32 2.75 -1.15
CA SER A 152 3.70 2.29 -1.26
C SER A 152 4.72 3.37 -0.86
N GLN A 153 4.45 4.65 -1.17
CA GLN A 153 5.28 5.76 -0.66
C GLN A 153 5.31 5.80 0.87
N LEU A 154 4.15 5.71 1.53
CA LEU A 154 4.05 5.73 2.99
C LEU A 154 4.69 4.50 3.64
N VAL A 155 4.56 3.33 3.02
CA VAL A 155 5.23 2.09 3.48
C VAL A 155 6.74 2.27 3.43
N ALA A 156 7.29 2.76 2.30
CA ALA A 156 8.72 3.01 2.17
C ALA A 156 9.22 4.02 3.22
N ALA A 157 8.49 5.13 3.38
CA ALA A 157 8.79 6.13 4.40
C ALA A 157 8.80 5.55 5.81
N ALA A 158 7.80 4.71 6.15
CA ALA A 158 7.69 4.06 7.45
C ALA A 158 8.83 3.06 7.72
N VAL A 159 9.26 2.29 6.72
CA VAL A 159 10.40 1.37 6.86
C VAL A 159 11.71 2.15 7.06
N ILE A 160 11.91 3.24 6.31
CA ILE A 160 13.06 4.14 6.52
C ILE A 160 13.04 4.75 7.93
N PHE A 161 11.87 5.22 8.38
CA PHE A 161 11.65 5.73 9.73
C PHE A 161 11.96 4.70 10.82
N ARG A 162 11.45 3.47 10.68
CA ARG A 162 11.71 2.35 11.60
C ARG A 162 13.21 2.05 11.74
N SER A 163 13.97 2.23 10.67
CA SER A 163 15.44 2.06 10.68
C SER A 163 16.22 3.26 11.24
N GLY A 164 15.54 4.29 11.76
CA GLY A 164 16.17 5.48 12.35
C GLY A 164 16.82 6.44 11.36
N ARG A 165 16.54 6.29 10.05
CA ARG A 165 17.17 7.06 8.97
C ARG A 165 16.27 8.13 8.34
N ALA A 166 15.08 8.36 8.90
CA ALA A 166 14.15 9.34 8.35
C ALA A 166 14.67 10.77 8.52
N SER A 167 14.79 11.48 7.40
CA SER A 167 15.11 12.92 7.38
C SER A 167 13.84 13.77 7.59
N PRO A 168 13.97 15.05 8.01
CA PRO A 168 12.83 15.97 8.08
C PRO A 168 12.06 16.09 6.75
N ALA A 169 12.78 16.04 5.62
CA ALA A 169 12.17 16.06 4.29
C ALA A 169 11.32 14.81 4.01
N LEU A 170 11.73 13.64 4.51
CA LEU A 170 10.94 12.41 4.42
C LEU A 170 9.66 12.51 5.27
N LEU A 171 9.78 13.05 6.49
CA LEU A 171 8.62 13.24 7.38
C LEU A 171 7.60 14.19 6.75
N GLN A 172 8.06 15.25 6.09
CA GLN A 172 7.19 16.18 5.38
C GLN A 172 6.52 15.51 4.17
N GLN A 173 7.29 14.77 3.37
CA GLN A 173 6.75 14.03 2.24
C GLN A 173 5.67 13.03 2.66
N ALA A 174 5.87 12.29 3.75
CA ALA A 174 4.86 11.34 4.25
C ALA A 174 3.57 12.04 4.71
N VAL A 175 3.69 13.20 5.37
CA VAL A 175 2.54 14.05 5.71
C VAL A 175 1.80 14.52 4.46
N ASP A 176 2.52 14.98 3.43
CA ASP A 176 1.93 15.47 2.19
C ASP A 176 1.22 14.34 1.42
N THR A 177 1.83 13.15 1.35
CA THR A 177 1.21 11.97 0.75
C THR A 177 -0.07 11.58 1.47
N ALA A 178 -0.05 11.42 2.81
CA ALA A 178 -1.25 11.07 3.58
C ALA A 178 -2.34 12.16 3.48
N SER A 179 -1.95 13.43 3.51
CA SER A 179 -2.86 14.56 3.41
C SER A 179 -3.55 14.64 2.05
N SER A 180 -2.82 14.42 0.95
CA SER A 180 -3.38 14.49 -0.41
C SER A 180 -4.39 13.37 -0.70
N GLN A 181 -4.27 12.24 -0.01
CA GLN A 181 -5.21 11.12 -0.13
C GLN A 181 -6.40 11.22 0.84
N GLY A 182 -6.41 12.19 1.75
CA GLY A 182 -7.42 12.27 2.82
C GLY A 182 -7.31 11.15 3.85
N TRP A 183 -6.15 10.47 3.95
CA TRP A 183 -5.96 9.34 4.85
C TRP A 183 -5.63 9.82 6.26
N ARG A 184 -6.70 9.99 7.05
CA ARG A 184 -6.65 10.53 8.41
C ARG A 184 -5.70 9.79 9.35
N ARG A 185 -5.72 8.46 9.34
CA ARG A 185 -4.91 7.65 10.29
C ARG A 185 -3.40 7.82 10.07
N PRO A 186 -2.84 7.61 8.88
CA PRO A 186 -1.42 7.88 8.66
C PRO A 186 -1.09 9.37 8.80
N LEU A 187 -1.97 10.29 8.38
CA LEU A 187 -1.74 11.72 8.56
C LEU A 187 -1.51 12.09 10.03
N LEU A 188 -2.35 11.60 10.94
CA LEU A 188 -2.18 11.82 12.38
C LEU A 188 -0.89 11.21 12.92
N ALA A 189 -0.54 10.01 12.47
CA ALA A 189 0.70 9.35 12.89
C ALA A 189 1.94 10.18 12.51
N TRP A 190 2.03 10.61 11.24
CA TRP A 190 3.16 11.39 10.76
C TRP A 190 3.21 12.81 11.33
N LEU A 191 2.07 13.47 11.52
CA LEU A 191 2.01 14.75 12.25
C LEU A 191 2.48 14.61 13.70
N GLY A 192 2.14 13.49 14.35
CA GLY A 192 2.61 13.16 15.69
C GLY A 192 4.14 13.03 15.76
N VAL A 193 4.76 12.39 14.76
CA VAL A 193 6.23 12.32 14.67
C VAL A 193 6.85 13.70 14.49
N GLN A 194 6.32 14.54 13.58
CA GLN A 194 6.83 15.90 13.41
C GLN A 194 6.69 16.73 14.69
N LEU A 195 5.59 16.57 15.43
CA LEU A 195 5.38 17.24 16.72
C LEU A 195 6.45 16.84 17.73
N GLN A 196 6.74 15.54 17.87
CA GLN A 196 7.78 15.06 18.78
C GLN A 196 9.17 15.59 18.40
N VAL A 197 9.48 15.69 17.10
CA VAL A 197 10.75 16.26 16.63
C VAL A 197 10.82 17.75 16.98
N ALA A 198 9.76 18.52 16.74
CA ALA A 198 9.70 19.95 17.06
C ALA A 198 9.81 20.22 18.57
N GLU A 199 9.15 19.41 19.41
CA GLU A 199 9.24 19.48 20.87
C GLU A 199 10.68 19.23 21.35
N LYS A 200 11.35 18.20 20.83
CA LYS A 200 12.76 17.92 21.14
C LYS A 200 13.71 19.01 20.64
N GLY A 201 13.39 19.65 19.53
CA GLY A 201 14.14 20.77 18.97
C GLY A 201 13.88 22.12 19.64
N GLY A 202 12.87 22.22 20.52
CA GLY A 202 12.49 23.48 21.18
C GLY A 202 11.80 24.51 20.28
N ASP A 203 11.30 24.12 19.10
CA ASP A 203 10.62 25.02 18.17
C ASP A 203 9.15 25.21 18.59
N ALA A 204 8.92 26.15 19.52
CA ALA A 204 7.60 26.42 20.09
C ALA A 204 6.55 26.80 19.02
N ASP A 205 6.96 27.50 17.97
CA ASP A 205 6.06 27.92 16.90
C ASP A 205 5.64 26.73 16.03
N ALA A 206 6.57 25.86 15.67
CA ALA A 206 6.25 24.63 14.96
C ALA A 206 5.35 23.71 15.80
N VAL A 207 5.64 23.56 17.10
CA VAL A 207 4.80 22.79 18.03
C VAL A 207 3.37 23.32 18.05
N ALA A 208 3.19 24.64 18.18
CA ALA A 208 1.86 25.25 18.20
C ALA A 208 1.12 25.04 16.86
N ARG A 209 1.81 25.19 15.72
CA ARG A 209 1.23 24.92 14.38
C ARG A 209 0.81 23.46 14.22
N LEU A 210 1.66 22.51 14.60
CA LEU A 210 1.41 21.07 14.47
C LEU A 210 0.24 20.62 15.34
N ARG A 211 0.15 21.12 16.59
CA ARG A 211 -1.00 20.83 17.47
C ARG A 211 -2.34 21.30 16.87
N ARG A 212 -2.39 22.50 16.28
CA ARG A 212 -3.60 22.97 15.58
C ARG A 212 -3.97 22.09 14.39
N ARG A 213 -2.99 21.66 13.61
CA ARG A 213 -3.21 20.77 12.45
C ARG A 213 -3.70 19.38 12.88
N ILE A 214 -3.15 18.83 13.96
CA ILE A 214 -3.63 17.56 14.55
C ILE A 214 -5.08 17.71 15.02
N ALA A 215 -5.42 18.79 15.74
CA ALA A 215 -6.79 19.05 16.18
C ALA A 215 -7.78 19.21 15.01
N LEU A 216 -7.35 19.87 13.92
CA LEU A 216 -8.10 19.94 12.66
C LEU A 216 -8.40 18.54 12.10
N THR A 217 -7.38 17.70 11.96
CA THR A 217 -7.51 16.34 11.43
C THR A 217 -8.33 15.42 12.34
N GLN A 218 -8.32 15.66 13.65
CA GLN A 218 -9.17 14.97 14.62
C GLN A 218 -10.62 15.49 14.64
N ASN A 219 -10.90 16.61 13.96
CA ASN A 219 -12.16 17.34 14.05
C ASN A 219 -12.52 17.74 15.50
N THR A 220 -11.52 18.15 16.27
CA THR A 220 -11.68 18.59 17.67
C THR A 220 -11.43 20.10 17.81
N ILE A 221 -11.49 20.85 16.72
CA ILE A 221 -11.44 22.31 16.78
C ILE A 221 -12.70 22.77 17.49
N THR A 222 -12.56 23.21 18.74
CA THR A 222 -13.66 23.84 19.47
C THR A 222 -13.95 25.20 18.86
N GLY A 223 -14.99 25.23 18.03
CA GLY A 223 -15.71 26.43 17.59
C GLY A 223 -17.16 26.01 17.36
N THR A 224 -18.07 26.62 18.13
CA THR A 224 -19.53 26.37 18.23
C THR A 224 -19.98 25.07 18.93
N LYS A 225 -20.50 25.25 20.15
CA LYS A 225 -21.46 24.38 20.85
C LYS A 225 -22.68 24.12 19.92
N PRO A 226 -23.37 22.97 20.02
CA PRO A 226 -24.55 22.64 19.20
C PRO A 226 -25.59 23.75 19.16
#